data_AF-A0AAN8WH36-F1
#
_entry.id   AF-A0AAN8WH36-F1
#
_cell.length_a   1.000
_cell.length_b   1.000
_cell.length_c   1.000
_cell.angle_alpha   90.00
_cell.angle_beta   90.00
_cell.angle_gamma   90.00
#
_symmetry.space_group_name_H-M   'P 1'
#
loop_
_entity.id
_entity.type
_entity.pdbx_description
1 polymer ?
#
loop_
_entity_poly.entity_id
_entity_poly.type
_entity_poly.pdbx_seq_one_letter_code
_entity_poly.pdbx_strand_id
1 'polypeptide(L)' 'SGSSYAWGDFSNGRLGIAEQDEPFHRHPQQVPIPEKVVQVAAGSTHTLFLT' A
#
# COMPACT_ATOMS: atom_id res chain seq x y z
N SER A 1 5.17 -6.71 15.88
CA SER A 1 5.14 -6.79 14.41
C SER A 1 4.05 -5.86 13.90
N GLY A 2 4.25 -5.22 12.74
CA GLY A 2 3.30 -4.31 12.11
C GLY A 2 3.56 -4.27 10.62
N SER A 3 3.43 -5.43 9.96
CA SER A 3 3.61 -5.53 8.50
C SER A 3 2.38 -4.95 7.81
N SER A 4 2.61 -4.02 6.89
CA SER A 4 1.55 -3.39 6.10
C SER A 4 1.40 -4.09 4.75
N TYR A 5 0.16 -4.27 4.32
CA TYR A 5 -0.18 -4.87 3.03
C TYR A 5 -1.20 -4.00 2.30
N ALA A 6 -1.08 -3.92 0.98
CA ALA A 6 -2.00 -3.19 0.12
C ALA A 6 -2.38 -4.04 -1.11
N TRP A 7 -3.60 -3.87 -1.61
CA TRP A 7 -4.11 -4.53 -2.82
C TRP A 7 -5.20 -3.66 -3.45
N GLY A 8 -5.59 -3.98 -4.68
CA GLY A 8 -6.58 -3.24 -5.46
C GLY A 8 -5.95 -2.48 -6.62
N ASP A 9 -6.53 -1.33 -6.96
CA ASP A 9 -6.10 -0.49 -8.07
C ASP A 9 -4.71 0.13 -7.79
N PHE A 10 -3.73 -0.19 -8.62
CA PHE A 10 -2.37 0.36 -8.55
C PHE A 10 -2.25 1.73 -9.22
N SER A 11 -3.25 2.16 -10.00
CA SER A 11 -3.16 3.38 -10.80
C SER A 11 -2.74 4.58 -9.96
N ASN A 12 -1.78 5.37 -10.44
CA ASN A 12 -1.15 6.50 -9.73
C ASN A 12 -0.28 6.10 -8.51
N GLY A 13 0.16 4.84 -8.39
CA GLY A 13 1.07 4.38 -7.33
C GLY A 13 0.44 4.34 -5.93
N ARG A 14 -0.90 4.38 -5.82
CA ARG A 14 -1.64 4.58 -4.55
C ARG A 14 -1.47 3.47 -3.50
N LEU A 15 -0.91 2.33 -3.90
CA LEU A 15 -0.63 1.20 -3.02
C LEU A 15 0.74 1.29 -2.34
N GLY A 16 1.63 2.20 -2.77
CA GLY A 16 2.96 2.36 -2.17
C GLY A 16 3.90 1.17 -2.36
N ILE A 17 3.60 0.30 -3.34
CA ILE A 17 4.43 -0.84 -3.75
C ILE A 17 5.17 -0.50 -5.05
N ALA A 18 6.24 -1.23 -5.36
CA ALA A 18 6.97 -1.05 -6.62
C ALA A 18 6.05 -1.26 -7.83
N GLU A 19 6.26 -0.46 -8.87
CA GLU A 19 5.51 -0.56 -10.13
C GLU A 19 5.65 -1.97 -10.71
N GLN A 20 4.50 -2.56 -11.01
CA GLN A 20 4.37 -3.85 -11.68
C GLN A 20 3.49 -3.61 -12.92
N ASP A 21 3.66 -4.41 -13.97
CA ASP A 21 2.90 -4.31 -15.22
C ASP A 21 1.38 -4.62 -15.07
N GLU A 22 0.87 -4.69 -13.85
CA GLU A 22 -0.51 -5.00 -13.50
C GLU A 22 -1.20 -3.79 -12.88
N PRO A 23 -2.24 -3.23 -13.52
CA PRO A 23 -2.97 -2.07 -13.00
C PRO A 23 -3.84 -2.43 -11.78
N PHE A 24 -4.08 -3.71 -11.51
CA PHE A 24 -4.91 -4.15 -10.39
C PHE A 24 -4.35 -5.41 -9.70
N HIS A 25 -3.97 -5.28 -8.43
CA HIS A 25 -3.50 -6.41 -7.63
C HIS A 25 -4.66 -7.07 -6.88
N ARG A 26 -4.96 -8.32 -7.22
CA ARG A 26 -6.04 -9.11 -6.57
C ARG A 26 -5.67 -9.69 -5.22
N HIS A 27 -4.39 -9.64 -4.85
CA HIS A 27 -3.87 -10.25 -3.64
C HIS A 27 -3.06 -9.24 -2.83
N PRO A 28 -3.04 -9.33 -1.49
CA PRO A 28 -2.23 -8.48 -0.63
C PRO A 28 -0.75 -8.52 -1.03
N GLN A 29 -0.19 -7.36 -1.33
CA GLN A 29 1.23 -7.13 -1.58
C GLN A 29 1.83 -6.44 -0.36
N GLN A 30 3.03 -6.83 0.05
CA GLN A 30 3.70 -6.22 1.19
C GLN A 30 4.18 -4.81 0.82
N VAL A 31 3.87 -3.83 1.66
CA VAL A 31 4.36 -2.45 1.52
C VAL A 31 5.69 -2.34 2.29
N PRO A 32 6.80 -1.94 1.64
CA PRO A 32 8.11 -1.88 2.27
C PRO A 32 8.26 -0.61 3.14
N ILE A 33 7.68 -0.63 4.34
CA ILE A 33 7.81 0.45 5.33
C ILE A 33 8.83 0.01 6.40
N PRO A 34 9.95 0.74 6.59
CA PRO A 34 10.99 0.34 7.52
C PRO A 34 10.58 0.56 8.99
N GLU A 35 9.72 1.53 9.28
CA GLU A 35 9.20 1.78 10.62
C GLU A 35 7.93 0.98 10.93
N LYS A 36 7.60 0.89 12.23
CA LYS A 36 6.38 0.21 12.68
C LYS A 36 5.17 1.09 12.44
N VAL A 37 4.28 0.66 11.54
CA VAL A 37 3.00 1.34 11.33
C VAL A 37 2.08 1.19 12.54
N VAL A 38 1.53 2.30 13.04
CA VAL A 38 0.56 2.35 14.13
C VAL A 38 -0.85 2.72 13.67
N GLN A 39 -0.99 3.38 12.52
CA GLN A 39 -2.28 3.73 11.92
C GLN A 39 -2.20 3.82 10.39
N VAL A 40 -3.32 3.53 9.72
CA VAL A 40 -3.48 3.63 8.26
C VAL A 40 -4.75 4.42 7.94
N ALA A 41 -4.71 5.26 6.91
CA ALA A 41 -5.88 5.90 6.32
C ALA A 41 -5.88 5.72 4.80
N ALA A 42 -7.03 5.32 4.23
CA ALA A 42 -7.20 5.15 2.79
C ALA A 42 -8.19 6.20 2.25
N GLY A 43 -7.70 7.09 1.39
CA GLY A 43 -8.50 7.99 0.58
C GLY A 43 -8.88 7.37 -0.75
N SER A 44 -9.61 8.11 -1.60
CA SER A 44 -10.04 7.63 -2.92
C SER A 44 -8.86 7.32 -3.86
N THR A 45 -7.78 8.10 -3.76
CA THR A 45 -6.61 8.01 -4.65
C THR A 45 -5.27 7.97 -3.93
N HIS A 46 -5.27 7.90 -2.59
CA HIS A 46 -4.05 7.93 -1.78
C HIS A 46 -4.18 7.07 -0.53
N THR A 47 -3.04 6.60 -0.01
CA THR A 47 -2.93 5.86 1.25
C THR A 47 -1.88 6.54 2.13
N LEU A 48 -2.20 6.73 3.42
CA LEU A 48 -1.32 7.36 4.40
C LEU A 48 -1.00 6.37 5.52
N PHE A 49 0.26 6.37 5.96
CA PHE A 49 0.76 5.55 7.07
C PHE A 49 1.28 6.47 8.17
N LEU A 50 0.96 6.17 9.43
CA LEU A 50 1.55 6.77 10.61
C LEU A 50 2.49 5.76 11.27
N THR A 51 3.71 6.18 11.55
CA THR A 51 4.80 5.35 12.10
C THR A 51 5.21 5.78 13.51
#